data_AF-A0A8D8JQX0-F1
#
_entry.id   AF-A0A8D8JQX0-F1
#
_cell.length_a   1.000
_cell.length_b   1.000
_cell.length_c   1.000
_cell.angle_alpha   90.00
_cell.angle_beta   90.00
_cell.angle_gamma   90.00
#
_symmetry.space_group_name_H-M   'P 1'
#
loop_
_entity.id
_entity.type
_entity.pdbx_description
1 polymer ?
#
loop_
_entity_poly.entity_id
_entity_poly.type
_entity_poly.pdbx_seq_one_letter_code
_entity_poly.pdbx_strand_id
1 'polypeptide(L)'
;QSNVVPPELMICFDIRVAPDIPVEEFEAKLERWCEESGGGIRLDYGDKDPVVAPTKLDDSNPFWEPFRAALDAMDVKVKIQTMPGNTDILFVRALGIPAVGFSPMNNTPVLLHDHDEYLQADVFLRGIEIYRKVIEGIANV
;
A
#
# COMPACT_ATOMS: atom_id res chain seq x y z
N GLN A 1 -16.51 -42.63 -0.01
CA GLN A 1 -16.85 -42.89 -1.42
C GLN A 1 -15.83 -42.15 -2.28
N SER A 2 -15.18 -42.85 -3.23
CA SER A 2 -14.16 -42.30 -4.15
C SER A 2 -14.61 -42.42 -5.63
N ASN A 3 -15.92 -42.46 -5.86
CA ASN A 3 -16.56 -42.78 -7.14
C ASN A 3 -17.42 -41.62 -7.68
N VAL A 4 -17.21 -40.39 -7.21
CA VAL A 4 -17.94 -39.19 -7.62
C VAL A 4 -16.93 -38.15 -8.09
N VAL A 5 -17.12 -37.61 -9.28
CA VAL A 5 -16.35 -36.48 -9.81
C VAL A 5 -17.05 -35.19 -9.39
N PRO A 6 -16.37 -34.24 -8.72
CA PRO A 6 -16.96 -32.95 -8.38
C PRO A 6 -17.40 -32.19 -9.64
N PRO A 7 -18.55 -31.48 -9.60
CA PRO A 7 -19.03 -30.71 -10.74
C PRO A 7 -18.26 -29.40 -10.95
N GLU A 8 -17.58 -28.89 -9.91
CA GLU A 8 -16.93 -27.57 -9.90
C GLU A 8 -15.64 -27.61 -9.06
N LEU A 9 -14.70 -26.72 -9.41
CA LEU A 9 -13.49 -26.42 -8.65
C LEU A 9 -13.39 -24.89 -8.50
N MET A 10 -13.10 -24.42 -7.30
CA MET A 10 -12.87 -23.01 -7.00
C MET A 10 -11.43 -22.82 -6.54
N ILE A 11 -10.76 -21.80 -7.07
CA ILE A 11 -9.41 -21.40 -6.69
C ILE A 11 -9.44 -19.89 -6.47
N CYS A 12 -8.82 -19.43 -5.38
CA CYS A 12 -8.71 -18.01 -5.04
C CYS A 12 -7.25 -17.57 -5.15
N PHE A 13 -7.03 -16.36 -5.68
CA PHE A 13 -5.73 -15.72 -5.79
C PHE A 13 -5.80 -14.32 -5.17
N ASP A 14 -4.85 -13.97 -4.30
CA ASP A 14 -4.59 -12.59 -3.90
C ASP A 14 -3.57 -12.00 -4.87
N ILE A 15 -3.93 -10.92 -5.58
CA ILE A 15 -3.09 -10.33 -6.62
C ILE A 15 -2.90 -8.85 -6.33
N ARG A 16 -1.63 -8.43 -6.30
CA ARG A 16 -1.24 -7.02 -6.19
C ARG A 16 -0.70 -6.54 -7.53
N VAL A 17 -1.46 -5.67 -8.20
CA VAL A 17 -1.07 -5.07 -9.48
C VAL A 17 -0.23 -3.82 -9.20
N ALA A 18 0.87 -3.65 -9.93
CA ALA A 18 1.72 -2.48 -9.76
C ALA A 18 0.98 -1.19 -10.19
N PRO A 19 1.21 -0.03 -9.54
CA PRO A 19 0.45 1.20 -9.81
C PRO A 19 0.57 1.76 -11.23
N ASP A 20 1.59 1.35 -11.99
CA ASP A 20 1.86 1.76 -13.36
C ASP A 20 1.28 0.79 -14.42
N ILE A 21 0.66 -0.31 -13.98
CA ILE A 21 0.00 -1.27 -14.86
C ILE A 21 -1.49 -0.91 -14.94
N PRO A 22 -2.05 -0.69 -16.15
CA PRO A 22 -3.48 -0.53 -16.32
C PRO A 22 -4.23 -1.79 -15.87
N VAL A 23 -5.12 -1.65 -14.88
CA VAL A 23 -5.85 -2.80 -14.31
C VAL A 23 -6.77 -3.43 -15.36
N GLU A 24 -7.33 -2.63 -16.27
CA GLU A 24 -8.20 -3.10 -17.35
C GLU A 24 -7.46 -4.03 -18.32
N GLU A 25 -6.18 -3.74 -18.63
CA GLU A 25 -5.35 -4.61 -19.47
C GLU A 25 -5.01 -5.93 -18.75
N PHE A 26 -4.77 -5.85 -17.43
CA PHE A 26 -4.55 -7.02 -16.61
C PHE A 26 -5.79 -7.92 -16.54
N GLU A 27 -6.98 -7.34 -16.35
CA GLU A 27 -8.25 -8.08 -16.33
C GLU A 27 -8.57 -8.71 -17.67
N ALA A 28 -8.42 -7.98 -18.78
CA ALA A 28 -8.58 -8.53 -20.12
C ALA A 28 -7.63 -9.71 -20.40
N LYS A 29 -6.42 -9.68 -19.80
CA LYS A 29 -5.48 -10.80 -19.87
C LYS A 29 -5.97 -12.02 -19.10
N LEU A 30 -6.56 -11.84 -17.91
CA LEU A 30 -7.15 -12.95 -17.14
C LEU A 30 -8.33 -13.58 -17.88
N GLU A 31 -9.22 -12.76 -18.45
CA GLU A 31 -10.35 -13.23 -19.24
C GLU A 31 -9.89 -14.04 -20.46
N ARG A 32 -8.89 -13.55 -21.20
CA ARG A 32 -8.31 -14.29 -22.33
C ARG A 32 -7.75 -15.64 -21.91
N TRP A 33 -7.02 -15.70 -20.79
CA TRP A 33 -6.49 -16.97 -20.29
C TRP A 33 -7.58 -17.96 -19.87
N CYS A 34 -8.71 -17.48 -19.36
CA CYS A 34 -9.86 -18.33 -19.07
C CYS A 34 -10.44 -18.95 -20.35
N GLU A 35 -10.56 -18.17 -21.42
CA GLU A 35 -11.02 -18.67 -22.72
C GLU A 35 -10.02 -19.67 -23.34
N GLU A 36 -8.73 -19.32 -23.38
CA GLU A 36 -7.66 -20.18 -23.92
C GLU A 36 -7.52 -21.51 -23.17
N SER A 37 -7.95 -21.57 -21.90
CA SER A 37 -7.93 -22.77 -21.06
C SER A 37 -9.12 -23.72 -21.30
N GLY A 38 -9.96 -23.45 -22.30
CA GLY A 38 -11.12 -24.28 -22.66
C GLY A 38 -12.47 -23.72 -22.21
N GLY A 39 -12.49 -22.48 -21.69
CA GLY A 39 -13.72 -21.79 -21.29
C GLY A 39 -14.43 -22.41 -20.09
N GLY A 40 -15.67 -21.96 -19.82
CA GLY A 40 -16.46 -22.43 -18.67
C GLY A 40 -15.90 -22.02 -17.29
N ILE A 41 -14.89 -21.13 -17.28
CA ILE A 41 -14.28 -20.58 -16.07
C ILE A 41 -14.94 -19.24 -15.77
N ARG A 42 -15.45 -19.08 -14.55
CA ARG A 42 -15.98 -17.82 -14.04
C ARG A 42 -14.94 -17.12 -13.18
N LEU A 43 -14.69 -15.85 -13.47
CA LEU A 43 -13.90 -14.98 -12.60
C LEU A 43 -14.86 -14.21 -11.69
N ASP A 44 -14.67 -14.36 -10.38
CA ASP A 44 -15.37 -13.60 -9.35
C ASP A 44 -14.36 -12.68 -8.66
N TYR A 45 -14.65 -11.39 -8.63
CA TYR A 45 -13.84 -10.40 -7.90
C TYR A 45 -14.45 -10.19 -6.52
N GLY A 46 -13.75 -10.65 -5.47
CA GLY A 46 -14.15 -10.43 -4.08
C GLY A 46 -13.93 -8.98 -3.67
N ASP A 47 -12.70 -8.68 -3.25
CA ASP A 47 -12.28 -7.31 -2.94
C ASP A 47 -11.55 -6.70 -4.15
N LYS A 48 -12.12 -5.64 -4.71
CA LYS A 48 -11.52 -4.87 -5.81
C LYS A 48 -11.43 -3.40 -5.41
N ASP A 49 -10.21 -2.98 -5.11
CA ASP A 49 -9.91 -1.59 -4.79
C ASP A 49 -10.03 -0.68 -6.03
N PRO A 50 -10.52 0.57 -5.89
CA PRO A 50 -10.46 1.54 -6.97
C PRO A 50 -9.00 1.86 -7.35
N VAL A 51 -8.77 2.08 -8.64
CA VAL A 51 -7.46 2.51 -9.13
C VAL A 51 -7.27 4.00 -8.83
N VAL A 52 -6.39 4.30 -7.89
CA VAL A 52 -6.08 5.69 -7.49
C VAL A 52 -4.57 5.90 -7.55
N ALA A 53 -4.16 6.93 -8.28
CA ALA A 53 -2.76 7.27 -8.48
C ALA A 53 -2.01 7.49 -7.14
N PRO A 54 -0.74 7.07 -7.04
CA PRO A 54 0.10 7.38 -5.89
C PRO A 54 0.29 8.89 -5.74
N THR A 55 0.43 9.35 -4.49
CA THR A 55 0.83 10.73 -4.23
C THR A 55 2.23 10.96 -4.78
N LYS A 56 2.39 12.04 -5.55
CA LYS A 56 3.68 12.40 -6.13
C LYS A 56 4.66 12.81 -5.04
N LEU A 57 5.89 12.32 -5.17
CA LEU A 57 7.00 12.57 -4.27
C LEU A 57 8.10 13.36 -5.01
N ASP A 58 7.68 14.46 -5.63
CA ASP A 58 8.51 15.39 -6.40
C ASP A 58 8.09 16.84 -6.08
N ASP A 59 8.70 17.79 -6.78
CA ASP A 59 8.51 19.23 -6.53
C ASP A 59 7.10 19.73 -6.93
N SER A 60 6.26 18.89 -7.55
CA SER A 60 4.85 19.22 -7.80
C SER A 60 3.96 19.06 -6.57
N ASN A 61 4.44 18.38 -5.53
CA ASN A 61 3.76 18.23 -4.26
C ASN A 61 4.34 19.23 -3.23
N PRO A 62 3.61 20.30 -2.87
CA PRO A 62 4.13 21.35 -1.99
C PRO A 62 4.44 20.84 -0.57
N PHE A 63 3.87 19.71 -0.16
CA PHE A 63 4.12 19.13 1.16
C PHE A 63 5.32 18.20 1.19
N TRP A 64 5.84 17.76 0.04
CA TRP A 64 6.89 16.73 0.01
C TRP A 64 8.28 17.25 0.37
N GLU A 65 8.69 18.39 -0.19
CA GLU A 65 9.99 18.97 0.13
C GLU A 65 10.09 19.39 1.61
N PRO A 66 9.09 20.08 2.20
CA PRO A 66 9.09 20.42 3.62
C PRO A 66 9.09 19.18 4.54
N PHE A 67 8.38 18.12 4.13
CA PHE A 67 8.40 16.84 4.83
C PHE A 67 9.80 16.22 4.82
N ARG A 68 10.48 16.17 3.67
CA ARG A 68 11.86 15.65 3.58
C ARG A 68 12.84 16.51 4.37
N ALA A 69 12.78 17.83 4.22
CA ALA A 69 13.65 18.76 4.91
C ALA A 69 13.54 18.64 6.45
N ALA A 70 12.33 18.41 6.96
CA ALA A 70 12.10 18.16 8.38
C ALA A 70 12.79 16.87 8.87
N LEU A 71 12.79 15.82 8.08
CA LEU A 71 13.45 14.55 8.39
C LEU A 71 14.98 14.65 8.26
N ASP A 72 15.47 15.32 7.23
CA ASP A 72 16.91 15.56 7.01
C ASP A 72 17.50 16.40 8.14
N ALA A 73 16.78 17.41 8.64
CA ALA A 73 17.19 18.21 9.80
C ALA A 73 17.32 17.40 11.10
N MET A 74 16.73 16.20 11.15
CA MET A 74 16.83 15.26 12.27
C MET A 74 17.76 14.08 12.00
N ASP A 75 18.49 14.09 10.86
CA ASP A 75 19.32 12.99 10.36
C ASP A 75 18.53 11.66 10.22
N VAL A 76 17.25 11.74 9.86
CA VAL A 76 16.38 10.58 9.66
C VAL A 76 16.38 10.19 8.19
N LYS A 77 17.00 9.05 7.89
CA LYS A 77 16.99 8.47 6.53
C LYS A 77 15.64 7.85 6.21
N VAL A 78 15.08 8.20 5.05
CA VAL A 78 13.79 7.67 4.58
C VAL A 78 14.00 6.67 3.46
N LYS A 79 13.25 5.57 3.51
CA LYS A 79 13.09 4.65 2.40
C LYS A 79 11.70 4.81 1.80
N ILE A 80 11.63 5.29 0.57
CA ILE A 80 10.38 5.34 -0.20
C ILE A 80 10.09 3.93 -0.72
N GLN A 81 8.87 3.45 -0.48
CA GLN A 81 8.43 2.16 -0.97
C GLN A 81 6.91 2.15 -1.16
N THR A 82 6.44 1.35 -2.12
CA THR A 82 5.03 0.98 -2.20
C THR A 82 4.70 0.05 -1.04
N MET A 83 3.58 0.29 -0.37
CA MET A 83 3.09 -0.62 0.67
C MET A 83 2.64 -1.94 0.00
N PRO A 84 3.09 -3.11 0.48
CA PRO A 84 2.68 -4.39 -0.10
C PRO A 84 1.20 -4.74 0.20
N GLY A 85 0.64 -4.17 1.27
CA GLY A 85 -0.78 -4.25 1.59
C GLY A 85 -1.55 -2.99 1.19
N ASN A 86 -2.72 -2.81 1.79
CA ASN A 86 -3.56 -1.63 1.57
C ASN A 86 -3.69 -0.80 2.86
N THR A 87 -3.99 0.49 2.73
CA THR A 87 -4.34 1.38 3.86
C THR A 87 -5.45 2.34 3.43
N ASP A 88 -6.13 2.94 4.40
CA ASP A 88 -7.23 3.88 4.14
C ASP A 88 -6.81 5.14 3.35
N ILE A 89 -5.51 5.33 3.15
CA ILE A 89 -4.94 6.40 2.33
C ILE A 89 -5.45 6.38 0.89
N LEU A 90 -5.89 5.22 0.41
CA LEU A 90 -6.53 5.06 -0.88
C LEU A 90 -7.75 5.98 -1.00
N PHE A 91 -8.62 5.97 0.00
CA PHE A 91 -9.86 6.75 0.00
C PHE A 91 -9.59 8.25 0.15
N VAL A 92 -8.56 8.63 0.92
CA VAL A 92 -8.12 10.03 1.02
C VAL A 92 -7.63 10.55 -0.33
N ARG A 93 -6.80 9.76 -1.02
CA ARG A 93 -6.31 10.12 -2.36
C ARG A 93 -7.43 10.15 -3.41
N ALA A 94 -8.45 9.30 -3.27
CA ALA A 94 -9.63 9.32 -4.16
C ALA A 94 -10.41 10.65 -4.08
N LEU A 95 -10.31 11.37 -2.96
CA LEU A 95 -10.87 12.71 -2.79
C LEU A 95 -9.97 13.83 -3.36
N GLY A 96 -8.85 13.47 -4.00
CA GLY A 96 -7.89 14.43 -4.54
C GLY A 96 -6.93 15.02 -3.51
N ILE A 97 -6.92 14.49 -2.28
CA ILE A 97 -6.04 14.96 -1.20
C ILE A 97 -4.73 14.17 -1.26
N PRO A 98 -3.56 14.82 -1.44
CA PRO A 98 -2.26 14.16 -1.36
C PRO A 98 -2.06 13.53 0.02
N ALA A 99 -1.68 12.26 0.07
CA ALA A 99 -1.47 11.57 1.33
C ALA A 99 -0.34 10.54 1.20
N VAL A 100 0.54 10.53 2.20
CA VAL A 100 1.66 9.59 2.31
C VAL A 100 1.59 8.82 3.61
N GLY A 101 1.84 7.51 3.55
CA GLY A 101 2.06 6.70 4.74
C GLY A 101 3.48 6.92 5.25
N PHE A 102 3.65 7.13 6.55
CA PHE A 102 4.95 7.30 7.18
C PHE A 102 4.99 6.55 8.50
N SER A 103 6.10 5.88 8.78
CA SER A 103 6.34 5.19 10.04
C SER A 103 7.71 5.61 10.60
N PRO A 104 7.76 6.26 11.77
CA PRO A 104 9.01 6.60 12.43
C PRO A 104 9.55 5.46 13.32
N MET A 105 8.99 4.25 13.23
CA MET A 105 9.37 3.08 14.03
C MET A 105 10.69 2.46 13.53
N ASN A 106 11.75 3.26 13.50
CA ASN A 106 13.07 2.81 13.07
C ASN A 106 13.68 1.81 14.08
N ASN A 107 14.67 1.03 13.63
CA ASN A 107 15.38 0.03 14.44
C ASN A 107 14.46 -0.99 15.14
N THR A 108 13.23 -1.16 14.64
CA THR A 108 12.22 -2.08 15.17
C THR A 108 11.96 -3.17 14.12
N PRO A 109 11.89 -4.45 14.51
CA PRO A 109 11.50 -5.50 13.59
C PRO A 109 10.07 -5.27 13.06
N VAL A 110 9.80 -5.70 11.83
CA VAL A 110 8.44 -5.65 11.27
C VAL A 110 7.66 -6.83 11.84
N LEU A 111 6.87 -6.57 12.87
CA LEU A 111 6.03 -7.57 13.57
C LEU A 111 4.53 -7.26 13.49
N LEU A 112 4.12 -6.34 12.61
CA LEU A 112 2.70 -6.03 12.42
C LEU A 112 1.95 -7.34 12.07
N HIS A 113 0.92 -7.66 12.85
CA HIS A 113 0.12 -8.89 12.73
C HIS A 113 0.89 -10.20 12.99
N ASP A 114 2.03 -10.15 13.67
CA ASP A 114 2.78 -11.35 14.07
C ASP A 114 2.73 -11.59 15.59
N HIS A 115 3.28 -12.71 16.03
CA HIS A 115 3.38 -13.09 17.43
C HIS A 115 4.32 -12.14 18.19
N ASP A 116 3.97 -11.86 19.44
CA ASP A 116 4.76 -11.00 20.33
C ASP A 116 5.07 -9.60 19.73
N GLU A 117 4.14 -9.05 18.93
CA GLU A 117 4.24 -7.69 18.38
C GLU A 117 4.55 -6.67 19.49
N TYR A 118 5.60 -5.87 19.31
CA TYR A 118 6.02 -4.86 20.27
C TYR A 118 6.62 -3.62 19.60
N LEU A 119 6.64 -2.53 20.35
CA LEU A 119 7.39 -1.32 20.04
C LEU A 119 8.13 -0.86 21.31
N GLN A 120 9.42 -0.54 21.19
CA GLN A 120 10.18 -0.04 22.33
C GLN A 120 9.71 1.38 22.69
N ALA A 121 9.61 1.67 23.99
CA ALA A 121 9.07 2.93 24.47
C ALA A 121 9.90 4.15 24.03
N ASP A 122 11.23 4.02 23.97
CA ASP A 122 12.13 5.05 23.46
C ASP A 122 11.96 5.30 21.96
N VAL A 123 11.75 4.25 21.15
CA VAL A 123 11.41 4.38 19.73
C VAL A 123 10.06 5.09 19.55
N PHE A 124 9.06 4.72 20.34
CA PHE A 124 7.75 5.40 20.33
C PHE A 124 7.88 6.90 20.66
N LEU A 125 8.61 7.24 21.73
CA LEU A 125 8.86 8.63 22.13
C LEU A 125 9.64 9.40 21.08
N ARG A 126 10.67 8.79 20.47
CA ARG A 126 11.40 9.37 19.34
C ARG A 126 10.49 9.60 18.14
N GLY A 127 9.56 8.69 17.88
CA GLY A 127 8.56 8.85 16.83
C GLY A 127 7.68 10.08 17.01
N ILE A 128 7.30 10.42 18.25
CA ILE A 128 6.57 11.65 18.57
C ILE A 128 7.39 12.89 18.21
N GLU A 129 8.68 12.92 18.56
CA GLU A 129 9.57 14.04 18.20
C GLU A 129 9.67 14.22 16.68
N ILE A 130 9.81 13.12 15.94
CA ILE A 130 9.89 13.13 14.48
C ILE A 130 8.58 13.66 13.89
N TYR A 131 7.43 13.14 14.31
CA TYR A 131 6.13 13.63 13.85
C TYR A 131 5.94 15.11 14.14
N ARG A 132 6.31 15.58 15.33
CA ARG A 132 6.22 16.99 15.68
C ARG A 132 7.02 17.84 14.69
N LYS A 133 8.26 17.46 14.40
CA LYS A 133 9.11 18.22 13.47
C LYS A 133 8.57 18.21 12.05
N VAL A 134 8.05 17.07 11.59
CA VAL A 134 7.39 16.94 10.29
C VAL A 134 6.16 17.82 10.20
N ILE A 135 5.28 17.78 11.21
CA ILE A 135 4.06 18.59 11.27
C ILE A 135 4.42 20.08 11.28
N GLU A 136 5.40 20.50 12.07
CA GLU A 136 5.92 21.87 12.05
C GLU A 136 6.45 22.27 10.66
N GLY A 137 7.12 21.37 9.93
CA GLY A 137 7.61 21.62 8.58
C GLY A 137 6.50 21.81 7.56
N ILE A 138 5.52 20.91 7.53
CA ILE A 138 4.44 20.92 6.53
C ILE A 138 3.31 21.91 6.83
N ALA A 139 3.11 22.29 8.10
CA ALA A 139 2.05 23.24 8.49
C ALA A 139 2.44 24.71 8.22
N ASN A 140 3.70 24.97 7.88
CA ASN A 140 4.22 26.29 7.53
C ASN A 140 4.36 26.49 6.01
N VAL A 141 3.67 25.65 5.22
CA VAL A 141 3.61 25.68 3.75
C VAL A 141 2.45 26.55 3.27
#